data_AF-A0A1W9W0H9-F1
#
_entry.id   AF-A0A1W9W0H9-F1
#
_cell.length_a   1.000
_cell.length_b   1.000
_cell.length_c   1.000
_cell.angle_alpha   90.00
_cell.angle_beta   90.00
_cell.angle_gamma   90.00
#
_symmetry.space_group_name_H-M   'P 1'
#
loop_
_entity.id
_entity.type
_entity.pdbx_description
1 polymer ?
#
loop_
_entity_poly.entity_id
_entity_poly.type
_entity_poly.pdbx_seq_one_letter_code
_entity_poly.pdbx_strand_id
1 'polypeptide(L)'
;MAKIYVNAWREVITRVFEDFEVQYNIKPDWLVNPITNKHLKLNMYYPEIGLAVYLSGLKSRHQRRRLSMEDEQNSLARDRYRYSICEQNGICLADLNLSDSNVSKPLVELDEDMHETDKIILLERMALARRRVHDFKNKIKSDTDLGMYMASWNDRKFRESEPSPTPAPISKDEFPIKEGMIIE
;
A
#
# COMPACT_ATOMS: atom_id res chain seq x y z
N MET A 1 9.94 20.19 12.07
CA MET A 1 10.44 18.88 11.57
C MET A 1 9.25 18.14 11.01
N ALA A 2 9.21 17.86 9.70
CA ALA A 2 8.15 17.02 9.14
C ALA A 2 8.26 15.61 9.73
N LYS A 3 7.22 15.16 10.41
CA LYS A 3 7.18 13.82 10.97
C LYS A 3 6.77 12.91 9.82
N ILE A 4 7.66 12.04 9.36
CA ILE A 4 7.34 11.18 8.21
C ILE A 4 6.39 10.07 8.67
N TYR A 5 5.13 10.13 8.26
CA TYR A 5 4.08 9.20 8.65
C TYR A 5 3.96 8.02 7.68
N VAL A 6 5.00 7.18 7.61
CA VAL A 6 5.03 6.02 6.69
C VAL A 6 3.80 5.12 6.85
N ASN A 7 3.40 4.85 8.09
CA ASN A 7 2.24 4.01 8.37
C ASN A 7 0.91 4.69 8.01
N ALA A 8 0.80 6.02 8.13
CA ALA A 8 -0.38 6.74 7.66
C ALA A 8 -0.50 6.64 6.14
N TRP A 9 0.60 6.83 5.42
CA TRP A 9 0.62 6.68 3.97
C TRP A 9 0.28 5.26 3.51
N ARG A 10 0.81 4.23 4.20
CA ARG A 10 0.39 2.84 3.95
C ARG A 10 -1.11 2.64 4.12
N GLU A 11 -1.71 3.23 5.15
CA GLU A 11 -3.15 3.16 5.37
C GLU A 11 -3.93 3.86 4.26
N VAL A 12 -3.55 5.09 3.91
CA VAL A 12 -4.19 5.87 2.84
C VAL A 12 -4.16 5.09 1.52
N ILE A 13 -2.99 4.58 1.13
CA ILE A 13 -2.82 3.84 -0.12
C ILE A 13 -3.60 2.52 -0.07
N THR A 14 -3.62 1.83 1.08
CA THR A 14 -4.43 0.60 1.21
C THR A 14 -5.92 0.90 1.10
N ARG A 15 -6.40 2.05 1.58
CA ARG A 15 -7.80 2.46 1.38
C ARG A 15 -8.10 2.84 -0.05
N VAL A 16 -7.17 3.50 -0.75
CA VAL A 16 -7.31 3.80 -2.18
C VAL A 16 -7.53 2.51 -2.99
N PHE A 17 -6.73 1.48 -2.70
CA PHE A 17 -6.76 0.20 -3.40
C PHE A 17 -7.43 -0.91 -2.57
N GLU A 18 -8.43 -0.60 -1.74
CA GLU A 18 -9.01 -1.58 -0.81
C GLU A 18 -9.62 -2.80 -1.52
N ASP A 19 -10.02 -2.64 -2.77
CA ASP A 19 -10.60 -3.72 -3.57
C ASP A 19 -9.54 -4.59 -4.25
N PHE A 20 -8.25 -4.29 -4.13
CA PHE A 20 -7.16 -5.00 -4.80
C PHE A 20 -6.33 -5.83 -3.85
N GLU A 21 -5.88 -7.00 -4.32
CA GLU A 21 -4.91 -7.80 -3.60
C GLU A 21 -3.57 -7.06 -3.51
N VAL A 22 -3.00 -7.07 -2.30
CA VAL A 22 -1.78 -6.35 -1.99
C VAL A 22 -0.76 -7.25 -1.31
N GLN A 23 0.48 -7.17 -1.78
CA GLN A 23 1.62 -7.80 -1.16
C GLN A 23 2.51 -6.74 -0.51
N TYR A 24 2.71 -6.85 0.81
CA TYR A 24 3.45 -5.87 1.58
C TYR A 24 4.92 -6.24 1.75
N ASN A 25 5.80 -5.24 1.63
CA ASN A 25 7.22 -5.35 1.96
C ASN A 25 7.99 -6.46 1.23
N ILE A 26 7.59 -6.79 0.00
CA ILE A 26 8.18 -7.89 -0.77
C ILE A 26 9.53 -7.51 -1.41
N LYS A 27 10.31 -8.55 -1.70
CA LYS A 27 11.55 -8.49 -2.49
C LYS A 27 11.43 -9.50 -3.62
N PRO A 28 10.83 -9.12 -4.74
CA PRO A 28 10.64 -10.05 -5.85
C PRO A 28 11.99 -10.53 -6.42
N ASP A 29 12.03 -11.76 -6.92
CA ASP A 29 13.24 -12.35 -7.50
C ASP A 29 13.68 -11.64 -8.78
N TRP A 30 12.74 -11.03 -9.51
CA TRP A 30 13.02 -10.21 -10.68
C TRP A 30 13.55 -8.81 -10.34
N LEU A 31 13.36 -8.33 -9.10
CA LEU A 31 13.77 -6.99 -8.70
C LEU A 31 15.17 -7.00 -8.05
N VAL A 32 16.18 -7.29 -8.88
CA VAL A 32 17.58 -7.38 -8.45
C VAL A 32 18.41 -6.30 -9.12
N ASN A 33 19.21 -5.59 -8.34
CA ASN A 33 20.13 -4.61 -8.89
C ASN A 33 21.21 -5.32 -9.72
N PRO A 34 21.36 -5.01 -11.03
CA PRO A 34 22.24 -5.76 -11.92
C PRO A 34 23.73 -5.58 -11.62
N ILE A 35 24.11 -4.48 -10.93
CA ILE A 35 25.52 -4.21 -10.58
C ILE A 35 25.90 -4.93 -9.28
N THR A 36 25.04 -4.84 -8.27
CA THR A 36 25.36 -5.33 -6.92
C THR A 36 24.79 -6.71 -6.61
N ASN A 37 23.97 -7.25 -7.51
CA ASN A 37 23.19 -8.48 -7.34
C ASN A 37 22.36 -8.52 -6.05
N LYS A 38 22.00 -7.34 -5.52
CA LYS A 38 21.18 -7.21 -4.31
C LYS A 38 19.72 -7.04 -4.69
N HIS A 39 18.84 -7.79 -4.03
CA HIS A 39 17.40 -7.62 -4.15
C HIS A 39 16.99 -6.24 -3.64
N LEU A 40 16.20 -5.53 -4.45
CA LEU A 40 15.56 -4.29 -4.06
C LEU A 40 14.17 -4.63 -3.49
N LYS A 41 13.63 -3.71 -2.69
CA LYS A 41 12.39 -3.92 -1.94
C LYS A 41 11.31 -3.00 -2.48
N LEU A 42 10.09 -3.52 -2.53
CA LEU A 42 8.87 -2.75 -2.74
C LEU A 42 8.11 -2.60 -1.42
N ASN A 43 7.44 -1.47 -1.22
CA ASN A 43 6.64 -1.25 -0.03
C ASN A 43 5.29 -1.95 -0.14
N MET A 44 4.64 -1.82 -1.31
CA MET A 44 3.36 -2.44 -1.64
C MET A 44 3.40 -2.85 -3.11
N TYR A 45 2.80 -3.99 -3.44
CA TYR A 45 2.68 -4.48 -4.82
C TYR A 45 1.28 -5.03 -5.06
N TYR A 46 0.65 -4.55 -6.13
CA TYR A 46 -0.69 -4.91 -6.57
C TYR A 46 -0.60 -5.69 -7.88
N PRO A 47 -0.47 -7.03 -7.83
CA PRO A 47 -0.22 -7.86 -9.02
C PRO A 47 -1.35 -7.77 -10.05
N GLU A 48 -2.61 -7.63 -9.60
CA GLU A 48 -3.78 -7.57 -10.48
C GLU A 48 -3.67 -6.43 -11.49
N ILE A 49 -3.29 -5.24 -11.01
CA ILE A 49 -3.12 -4.05 -11.84
C ILE A 49 -1.70 -3.94 -12.39
N GLY A 50 -0.70 -4.55 -11.76
CA GLY A 50 0.71 -4.38 -12.17
C GLY A 50 1.25 -3.05 -11.66
N LEU A 51 0.83 -2.65 -10.45
CA LEU A 51 1.29 -1.42 -9.80
C LEU A 51 2.17 -1.77 -8.60
N ALA A 52 3.35 -1.19 -8.54
CA ALA A 52 4.23 -1.23 -7.38
C ALA A 52 4.29 0.16 -6.75
N VAL A 53 4.31 0.22 -5.43
CA VAL A 53 4.48 1.47 -4.68
C VAL A 53 5.77 1.39 -3.88
N TYR A 54 6.61 2.40 -4.03
CA TYR A 54 7.80 2.63 -3.23
C TYR A 54 7.64 3.93 -2.43
N LEU A 55 7.95 3.88 -1.15
CA LEU A 55 7.89 5.06 -0.28
C LEU A 55 9.30 5.59 -0.07
N SER A 56 9.66 6.67 -0.77
CA SER A 56 10.97 7.32 -0.68
C SER A 56 10.95 8.49 0.31
N GLY A 57 12.09 9.19 0.43
CA GLY A 57 12.24 10.30 1.37
C GLY A 57 12.45 9.89 2.85
N LEU A 58 12.50 8.59 3.15
CA LEU A 58 12.72 8.07 4.51
C LEU A 58 14.18 8.26 4.94
N LYS A 59 14.55 9.46 5.41
CA LYS A 59 15.88 9.68 5.98
C LYS A 59 15.99 8.92 7.30
N SER A 60 16.79 7.84 7.30
CA SER A 60 17.12 7.10 8.53
C SER A 60 17.78 8.04 9.55
N ARG A 61 17.66 7.76 10.85
CA ARG A 61 18.28 8.58 11.91
C ARG A 61 19.81 8.76 11.72
N HIS A 62 20.47 7.80 11.06
CA HIS A 62 21.89 7.84 10.66
C HIS A 62 22.19 8.59 9.35
N GLN A 63 21.20 8.79 8.46
CA GLN A 63 21.29 9.59 7.23
C GLN A 63 21.04 11.09 7.47
N ARG A 64 21.04 11.53 8.73
CA ARG A 64 21.00 12.96 9.07
C ARG A 64 22.32 13.68 8.78
N ARG A 65 23.39 12.95 8.47
CA ARG A 65 24.58 13.54 7.85
C ARG A 65 24.26 13.89 6.39
N ARG A 66 24.72 15.05 5.95
CA ARG A 66 24.73 15.43 4.53
C ARG A 66 25.40 14.27 3.78
N LEU A 67 24.66 13.64 2.87
CA LEU A 67 25.17 12.54 2.06
C LEU A 67 26.40 13.05 1.30
N SER A 68 27.41 12.21 1.12
CA SER A 68 28.47 12.53 0.16
C SER A 68 27.84 12.61 -1.23
N MET A 69 28.42 13.39 -2.14
CA MET A 69 28.01 13.42 -3.54
C MET A 69 27.93 12.00 -4.14
N GLU A 70 28.84 11.12 -3.72
CA GLU A 70 28.88 9.71 -4.12
C GLU A 70 27.69 8.90 -3.61
N ASP A 71 27.25 9.13 -2.37
CA ASP A 71 26.08 8.44 -1.80
C ASP A 71 24.78 8.86 -2.49
N GLU A 72 24.66 10.13 -2.87
CA GLU A 72 23.52 10.66 -3.63
C GLU A 72 23.48 10.05 -5.05
N GLN A 73 24.64 9.95 -5.72
CA GLN A 73 24.76 9.29 -7.01
C GLN A 73 24.31 7.83 -6.92
N ASN A 74 24.73 7.12 -5.86
CA ASN A 74 24.38 5.72 -5.62
C ASN A 74 22.90 5.53 -5.27
N SER A 75 22.23 6.47 -4.60
CA SER A 75 20.77 6.39 -4.41
C SER A 75 20.04 6.59 -5.73
N LEU A 76 20.39 7.61 -6.50
CA LEU A 76 19.76 7.90 -7.79
C LEU A 76 19.92 6.73 -8.77
N ALA A 77 21.10 6.10 -8.79
CA ALA A 77 21.33 4.90 -9.60
C ALA A 77 20.38 3.77 -9.19
N ARG A 78 20.21 3.50 -7.89
CA ARG A 78 19.28 2.47 -7.40
C ARG A 78 17.83 2.78 -7.74
N ASP A 79 17.43 4.04 -7.66
CA ASP A 79 16.06 4.47 -7.98
C ASP A 79 15.78 4.26 -9.48
N ARG A 80 16.73 4.64 -10.35
CA ARG A 80 16.68 4.35 -11.80
C ARG A 80 16.59 2.85 -12.09
N TYR A 81 17.37 2.02 -11.40
CA TYR A 81 17.31 0.56 -11.59
C TYR A 81 15.95 -0.02 -11.16
N ARG A 82 15.35 0.47 -10.07
CA ARG A 82 14.00 0.02 -9.69
C ARG A 82 13.01 0.33 -10.79
N TYR A 83 13.02 1.57 -11.30
CA TYR A 83 12.11 1.99 -12.35
C TYR A 83 12.28 1.14 -13.61
N SER A 84 13.52 1.04 -14.12
CA SER A 84 13.80 0.29 -15.35
C SER A 84 13.42 -1.19 -15.26
N ILE A 85 13.64 -1.81 -14.10
CA ILE A 85 13.30 -3.22 -13.91
C ILE A 85 11.79 -3.40 -13.77
N CYS A 86 11.09 -2.51 -13.08
CA CYS A 86 9.63 -2.58 -12.99
C CYS A 86 9.00 -2.42 -14.38
N GLU A 87 9.43 -1.43 -15.15
CA GLU A 87 8.97 -1.18 -16.52
C GLU A 87 9.20 -2.40 -17.44
N GLN A 88 10.38 -3.02 -17.38
CA GLN A 88 10.70 -4.24 -18.15
C GLN A 88 9.79 -5.44 -17.80
N ASN A 89 9.24 -5.47 -16.58
CA ASN A 89 8.30 -6.50 -16.14
C ASN A 89 6.83 -6.11 -16.35
N GLY A 90 6.56 -4.99 -17.02
CA GLY A 90 5.20 -4.46 -17.23
C GLY A 90 4.54 -3.98 -15.94
N ILE A 91 5.35 -3.51 -14.98
CA ILE A 91 4.91 -3.02 -13.68
C ILE A 91 5.15 -1.51 -13.63
N CYS A 92 4.09 -0.74 -13.41
CA CYS A 92 4.19 0.69 -13.15
C CYS A 92 4.70 0.90 -11.71
N LEU A 93 5.73 1.72 -11.52
CA LEU A 93 6.32 2.00 -10.21
C LEU A 93 5.96 3.41 -9.76
N ALA A 94 5.07 3.52 -8.79
CA ALA A 94 4.78 4.78 -8.11
C ALA A 94 5.80 5.05 -6.98
N ASP A 95 6.73 5.98 -7.22
CA ASP A 95 7.69 6.44 -6.22
C ASP A 95 7.16 7.66 -5.47
N LEU A 96 6.65 7.43 -4.27
CA LEU A 96 6.01 8.44 -3.45
C LEU A 96 7.01 9.08 -2.49
N ASN A 97 7.39 10.33 -2.77
CA ASN A 97 8.35 11.05 -1.94
C ASN A 97 7.69 11.66 -0.70
N LEU A 98 7.79 10.96 0.43
CA LEU A 98 7.19 11.40 1.70
C LEU A 98 7.98 12.48 2.44
N SER A 99 9.09 12.95 1.87
CA SER A 99 9.89 14.04 2.44
C SER A 99 9.55 15.42 1.88
N ASP A 100 8.65 15.50 0.90
CA ASP A 100 8.18 16.76 0.36
C ASP A 100 7.39 17.54 1.42
N SER A 101 7.48 18.86 1.36
CA SER A 101 6.67 19.78 2.16
C SER A 101 5.18 19.73 1.82
N ASN A 102 4.84 19.32 0.58
CA ASN A 102 3.46 19.22 0.14
C ASN A 102 2.91 17.80 0.38
N VAL A 103 2.05 17.66 1.39
CA VAL A 103 1.43 16.38 1.76
C VAL A 103 0.49 15.81 0.70
N SER A 104 0.00 16.62 -0.24
CA SER A 104 -0.87 16.13 -1.33
C SER A 104 -0.09 15.57 -2.51
N LYS A 105 1.20 15.92 -2.63
CA LYS A 105 2.02 15.56 -3.78
C LYS A 105 2.11 14.05 -4.02
N PRO A 106 2.29 13.18 -3.01
CA PRO A 106 2.25 11.74 -3.21
C PRO A 106 0.94 11.21 -3.81
N LEU A 107 -0.20 11.88 -3.56
CA LEU A 107 -1.48 11.49 -4.16
C LEU A 107 -1.60 11.94 -5.60
N VAL A 108 -0.96 13.05 -5.98
CA VAL A 108 -0.91 13.50 -7.37
C VAL A 108 -0.02 12.57 -8.19
N GLU A 109 1.17 12.26 -7.68
CA GLU A 109 2.11 11.29 -8.30
C GLU A 109 1.42 9.93 -8.48
N LEU A 110 0.73 9.43 -7.44
CA LEU A 110 -0.01 8.18 -7.54
C LEU A 110 -1.12 8.19 -8.60
N ASP A 111 -1.86 9.30 -8.73
CA ASP A 111 -2.92 9.43 -9.74
C ASP A 111 -2.34 9.39 -11.16
N GLU A 112 -1.22 10.10 -11.39
CA GLU A 112 -0.51 10.11 -12.67
C GLU A 112 -0.03 8.70 -13.06
N ASP A 113 0.63 7.99 -12.14
CA ASP A 113 1.14 6.62 -12.38
C ASP A 113 -0.01 5.61 -12.62
N MET A 114 -1.18 5.82 -12.00
CA MET A 114 -2.36 4.99 -12.25
C MET A 114 -2.97 5.17 -13.64
N HIS A 115 -2.67 6.25 -14.36
CA HIS A 115 -3.16 6.42 -15.74
C HIS A 115 -2.45 5.49 -16.73
N GLU A 116 -1.22 5.06 -16.42
CA GLU A 116 -0.49 4.14 -17.30
C GLU A 116 -1.00 2.69 -17.18
N THR A 117 -1.79 2.40 -16.15
CA THR A 117 -2.23 1.04 -15.80
C THR A 117 -3.64 0.74 -16.34
N ASP A 118 -3.85 0.89 -17.65
CA ASP A 118 -5.17 0.74 -18.29
C ASP A 118 -5.48 -0.73 -18.66
N LYS A 119 -5.64 -1.59 -17.65
CA LYS A 119 -6.20 -2.94 -17.84
C LYS A 119 -7.73 -2.83 -17.98
N ILE A 120 -8.25 -3.02 -19.19
CA ILE A 120 -9.68 -2.88 -19.55
C ILE A 120 -10.62 -3.66 -18.61
N ILE A 121 -10.21 -4.85 -18.16
CA ILE A 121 -11.01 -5.73 -17.28
C ILE A 121 -11.20 -5.13 -15.88
N LEU A 122 -10.34 -4.18 -15.46
CA LEU A 122 -10.31 -3.61 -14.11
C LEU A 122 -10.77 -2.15 -14.06
N LEU A 123 -11.32 -1.62 -15.16
CA LEU A 123 -11.65 -0.19 -15.31
C LEU A 123 -12.56 0.35 -14.19
N GLU A 124 -13.58 -0.40 -13.77
CA GLU A 124 -14.50 0.04 -12.72
C GLU A 124 -13.80 0.16 -11.36
N ARG A 125 -13.05 -0.88 -10.96
CA ARG A 125 -12.26 -0.87 -9.71
C ARG A 125 -11.18 0.22 -9.75
N MET A 126 -10.57 0.45 -10.92
CA MET A 126 -9.60 1.54 -11.12
C MET A 126 -10.25 2.92 -11.03
N ALA A 127 -11.45 3.11 -11.58
CA ALA A 127 -12.18 4.37 -11.47
C ALA A 127 -12.56 4.67 -10.01
N LEU A 128 -12.97 3.66 -9.24
CA LEU A 128 -13.19 3.79 -7.80
C LEU A 128 -11.89 4.17 -7.06
N ALA A 129 -10.77 3.52 -7.37
CA ALA A 129 -9.49 3.88 -6.78
C ALA A 129 -9.10 5.33 -7.09
N ARG A 130 -9.22 5.80 -8.34
CA ARG A 130 -8.96 7.21 -8.72
C ARG A 130 -9.88 8.18 -7.95
N ARG A 131 -11.16 7.84 -7.80
CA ARG A 131 -12.10 8.62 -6.99
C ARG A 131 -11.63 8.71 -5.53
N ARG A 132 -11.18 7.59 -4.94
CA ARG A 132 -10.63 7.57 -3.58
C ARG A 132 -9.38 8.44 -3.47
N VAL A 133 -8.47 8.42 -4.45
CA VAL A 133 -7.30 9.32 -4.49
C VAL A 133 -7.74 10.78 -4.43
N HIS A 134 -8.70 11.17 -5.28
CA HIS A 134 -9.25 12.53 -5.27
C HIS A 134 -9.90 12.90 -3.92
N ASP A 135 -10.64 11.98 -3.30
CA ASP A 135 -11.23 12.20 -1.98
C ASP A 135 -10.17 12.39 -0.90
N PHE A 136 -9.09 11.60 -0.92
CA PHE A 136 -7.96 11.76 0.01
C PHE A 136 -7.19 13.05 -0.24
N LYS A 137 -7.04 13.48 -1.50
CA LYS A 137 -6.41 14.76 -1.85
C LYS A 137 -7.16 15.94 -1.23
N ASN A 138 -8.49 15.85 -1.15
CA ASN A 138 -9.32 16.87 -0.51
C ASN A 138 -9.33 16.79 1.02
N LYS A 139 -9.11 15.61 1.59
CA LYS A 139 -9.11 15.38 3.04
C LYS A 139 -7.76 15.64 3.71
N ILE A 140 -6.66 15.30 3.05
CA ILE A 140 -5.30 15.39 3.60
C ILE A 140 -4.66 16.69 3.12
N LYS A 141 -4.76 17.73 3.94
CA LYS A 141 -4.18 19.05 3.65
C LYS A 141 -2.97 19.36 4.52
N SER A 142 -2.80 18.63 5.61
CA SER A 142 -1.75 18.83 6.59
C SER A 142 -1.24 17.52 7.19
N ASP A 143 -0.07 17.59 7.84
CA ASP A 143 0.50 16.50 8.64
C ASP A 143 -0.41 16.03 9.78
N THR A 144 -1.26 16.91 10.32
CA THR A 144 -2.20 16.59 11.39
C THR A 144 -3.27 15.62 10.90
N ASP A 145 -3.75 15.80 9.66
CA ASP A 145 -4.77 14.95 9.05
C ASP A 145 -4.26 13.51 8.85
N LEU A 146 -2.94 13.34 8.64
CA LEU A 146 -2.29 12.03 8.56
C LEU A 146 -2.30 11.26 9.90
N GLY A 147 -2.43 11.96 11.02
CA GLY A 147 -2.40 11.35 12.36
C GLY A 147 -3.47 10.27 12.57
N MET A 148 -4.69 10.50 12.06
CA MET A 148 -5.81 9.56 12.19
C MET A 148 -5.55 8.24 11.44
N TYR A 149 -4.90 8.32 10.28
CA TYR A 149 -4.55 7.14 9.48
C TYR A 149 -3.40 6.34 10.09
N MET A 150 -2.51 6.99 10.84
CA MET A 150 -1.46 6.30 11.58
C MET A 150 -2.06 5.37 12.65
N ALA A 151 -3.06 5.84 13.40
CA ALA A 151 -3.77 5.02 14.39
C ALA A 151 -4.51 3.85 13.71
N SER A 152 -5.25 4.16 12.63
CA SER A 152 -5.99 3.15 11.86
C SER A 152 -5.09 2.02 11.33
N TRP A 153 -3.87 2.34 10.89
CA TRP A 153 -2.91 1.32 10.44
C TRP A 153 -2.52 0.34 11.55
N ASN A 154 -2.29 0.85 12.77
CA ASN A 154 -1.93 0.02 13.91
C ASN A 154 -3.09 -0.92 14.28
N ASP A 155 -4.32 -0.41 14.25
CA ASP A 155 -5.52 -1.20 14.50
C ASP A 155 -5.70 -2.30 13.45
N ARG A 156 -5.45 -2.01 12.17
CA ARG A 156 -5.46 -3.04 11.11
C ARG A 156 -4.44 -4.13 11.40
N LYS A 157 -3.19 -3.75 11.70
CA LYS A 157 -2.12 -4.72 12.01
C LYS A 157 -2.47 -5.59 13.20
N PHE A 158 -3.12 -5.02 14.21
CA PHE A 158 -3.62 -5.76 15.35
C PHE A 158 -4.67 -6.80 14.93
N ARG A 159 -5.71 -6.39 14.17
CA ARG A 159 -6.75 -7.32 13.67
C ARG A 159 -6.20 -8.43 12.77
N GLU A 160 -5.21 -8.12 11.92
CA GLU A 160 -4.54 -9.13 11.07
C GLU A 160 -3.71 -10.13 11.89
N SER A 161 -3.26 -9.74 13.09
CA SER A 161 -2.49 -10.59 13.98
C SER A 161 -3.35 -11.40 14.95
N GLU A 162 -4.63 -11.06 15.10
CA GLU A 162 -5.56 -11.85 15.88
C GLU A 162 -5.85 -13.17 15.13
N PRO A 163 -5.69 -14.33 15.79
CA PRO A 163 -6.13 -15.58 15.20
C PRO A 163 -7.64 -15.49 14.96
N SER A 164 -8.08 -15.77 13.73
CA SER A 164 -9.50 -15.83 13.40
C SER A 164 -10.25 -16.65 14.46
N PRO A 165 -11.36 -16.13 15.03
CA PRO A 165 -12.11 -16.89 16.01
C PRO A 165 -12.47 -18.24 15.38
N THR A 166 -12.02 -19.33 15.99
CA THR A 166 -12.40 -20.68 15.58
C THR A 166 -13.92 -20.70 15.52
N PRO A 167 -14.54 -21.06 14.38
CA PRO A 167 -16.00 -21.14 14.32
C PRO A 167 -16.44 -22.09 15.44
N ALA A 168 -17.24 -21.56 16.37
CA ALA A 168 -17.78 -22.37 17.45
C ALA A 168 -18.45 -23.60 16.84
N PRO A 169 -18.24 -24.81 17.39
CA PRO A 169 -18.92 -26.00 16.90
C PRO A 169 -20.42 -25.71 16.92
N ILE A 170 -21.05 -25.82 15.75
CA ILE A 170 -22.51 -25.77 15.60
C ILE A 170 -23.05 -26.87 16.50
N SER A 171 -23.56 -26.49 17.67
CA SER A 171 -24.20 -27.43 18.60
C SER A 171 -25.44 -27.96 17.89
N LYS A 172 -25.43 -29.26 17.59
CA LYS A 172 -26.50 -29.99 16.91
C LYS A 172 -27.62 -30.42 17.86
N ASP A 173 -27.90 -29.63 18.91
CA ASP A 173 -28.93 -29.99 19.86
C ASP A 173 -29.96 -28.86 20.01
N GLU A 174 -31.22 -29.30 20.08
CA GLU A 174 -32.44 -28.56 20.41
C GLU A 174 -33.21 -27.88 19.26
N PHE A 175 -33.79 -28.72 18.40
CA PHE A 175 -35.20 -28.56 18.06
C PHE A 175 -35.97 -29.81 18.47
N PRO A 176 -36.62 -29.86 19.65
CA PRO A 176 -37.64 -30.87 19.88
C PRO A 176 -38.88 -30.51 19.06
N ILE A 177 -39.05 -31.19 17.92
CA ILE A 177 -40.33 -31.25 17.21
C ILE A 177 -41.32 -31.92 18.17
N LYS A 178 -42.22 -31.13 18.76
CA LYS A 178 -43.38 -31.67 19.48
C LYS A 178 -44.34 -32.25 18.44
N GLU A 179 -44.25 -33.55 18.22
CA GLU A 179 -45.33 -34.32 17.63
C GLU A 179 -46.51 -34.39 18.60
N GLY A 180 -47.71 -34.15 18.07
CA GLY A 180 -48.97 -34.54 18.71
C GLY A 180 -49.83 -33.37 19.18
N MET A 181 -50.84 -33.01 18.39
CA MET A 181 -52.25 -33.10 18.80
C MET A 181 -53.16 -32.83 17.59
N ILE A 182 -53.68 -33.91 17.00
CA ILE A 182 -54.86 -33.85 16.11
C ILE A 182 -56.08 -33.72 17.02
N ILE A 183 -56.94 -32.74 16.73
CA ILE A 183 -58.25 -32.58 17.35
C ILE A 183 -59.28 -33.04 16.31
N GLU A 184 -60.02 -34.10 16.62
CA GLU A 184 -61.38 -34.34 16.12
C GLU A 184 -62.33 -34.32 17.31
#